data_AF-A0A9D1EZI7-F1
#
_entry.id   AF-A0A9D1EZI7-F1
#
_cell.length_a   1.000
_cell.length_b   1.000
_cell.length_c   1.000
_cell.angle_alpha   90.00
_cell.angle_beta   90.00
_cell.angle_gamma   90.00
#
_symmetry.space_group_name_H-M   'P 1'
#
loop_
_entity.id
_entity.type
_entity.pdbx_description
1 polymer ?
#
loop_
_entity_poly.entity_id
_entity_poly.type
_entity_poly.pdbx_seq_one_letter_code
_entity_poly.pdbx_strand_id
1 'polypeptide(L)' 'MIISENIKIKAKMPLDNFNIENILIEERGLKPLRWAVILVEEPYVTLNVSYVKES' A
#
# COMPACT_ATOMS: atom_id res chain seq x y z
N MET A 1 -17.44 3.72 -1.02
CA MET A 1 -17.36 3.10 0.33
C MET A 1 -15.91 3.10 0.79
N ILE A 2 -15.60 3.48 2.03
CA ILE A 2 -14.23 3.32 2.55
C ILE A 2 -14.03 1.86 2.93
N ILE A 3 -12.99 1.23 2.38
CA ILE A 3 -12.58 -0.13 2.74
C ILE A 3 -11.16 -0.11 3.30
N SER A 4 -10.82 -1.13 4.10
CA SER A 4 -9.48 -1.35 4.61
C SER A 4 -9.09 -2.80 4.39
N GLU A 5 -7.96 -3.03 3.77
CA GLU A 5 -7.48 -4.39 3.47
C GLU A 5 -5.95 -4.48 3.53
N ASN A 6 -5.47 -5.73 3.60
CA ASN A 6 -4.04 -6.01 3.66
C ASN A 6 -3.51 -6.26 2.24
N ILE A 7 -2.57 -5.44 1.80
CA ILE A 7 -2.02 -5.47 0.46
C ILE A 7 -0.53 -5.80 0.55
N LYS A 8 -0.14 -6.90 -0.11
CA LYS A 8 1.27 -7.25 -0.29
C LYS A 8 1.83 -6.54 -1.52
N ILE A 9 2.87 -5.76 -1.34
CA ILE A 9 3.60 -5.07 -2.41
C ILE A 9 5.07 -5.46 -2.42
N LYS A 10 5.74 -5.31 -3.56
CA LYS A 10 7.20 -5.39 -3.63
C LYS A 10 7.75 -3.97 -3.51
N ALA A 11 8.51 -3.68 -2.46
CA ALA A 11 9.02 -2.33 -2.18
C ALA A 11 10.55 -2.34 -2.12
N LYS A 12 11.17 -1.21 -2.49
CA LYS A 12 12.62 -1.04 -2.33
C LYS A 12 12.93 -0.65 -0.88
N MET A 13 14.08 -1.11 -0.38
CA MET A 13 14.60 -0.74 0.94
C MET A 13 15.68 0.34 0.81
N PRO A 14 15.74 1.33 1.73
CA PRO A 14 14.80 1.54 2.85
C PRO A 14 13.42 1.96 2.37
N LEU A 15 12.38 1.64 3.15
CA LEU A 15 11.01 2.03 2.81
C LEU A 15 10.89 3.56 2.78
N ASP A 16 10.38 4.05 1.67
CA ASP A 16 10.10 5.44 1.43
C ASP A 16 8.60 5.62 1.17
N ASN A 17 8.00 6.61 1.82
CA ASN A 17 6.55 6.84 1.74
C ASN A 17 6.12 7.11 0.30
N PHE A 18 6.89 7.91 -0.44
CA PHE A 18 6.59 8.23 -1.83
C PHE A 18 6.70 6.99 -2.73
N ASN A 19 7.68 6.12 -2.50
CA ASN A 19 7.77 4.84 -3.21
C ASN A 19 6.54 3.95 -2.94
N ILE A 20 6.12 3.81 -1.68
CA ILE A 20 4.96 3.00 -1.32
C ILE A 20 3.69 3.55 -1.94
N GLU A 21 3.46 4.86 -1.86
CA GLU A 21 2.28 5.49 -2.45
C GLU A 21 2.24 5.36 -3.97
N ASN A 22 3.37 5.52 -4.66
CA ASN A 22 3.44 5.29 -6.09
C ASN A 22 3.13 3.85 -6.46
N ILE A 23 3.63 2.85 -5.73
CA ILE A 23 3.29 1.45 -5.99
C ILE A 23 1.78 1.22 -5.81
N LEU A 24 1.17 1.79 -4.76
CA LEU A 24 -0.27 1.68 -4.54
C LEU A 24 -1.08 2.35 -5.66
N ILE A 25 -0.66 3.53 -6.12
CA ILE A 25 -1.37 4.29 -7.16
C ILE A 25 -1.15 3.67 -8.55
N GLU A 26 0.10 3.46 -8.95
CA GLU A 26 0.48 3.07 -10.30
C GLU A 26 0.30 1.57 -10.56
N GLU A 27 0.69 0.71 -9.61
CA GLU A 27 0.63 -0.74 -9.81
C GLU A 27 -0.69 -1.36 -9.33
N ARG A 28 -1.36 -0.73 -8.35
CA ARG A 28 -2.62 -1.26 -7.79
C ARG A 28 -3.85 -0.44 -8.19
N GLY A 29 -3.70 0.75 -8.79
CA GLY A 29 -4.82 1.64 -9.08
C GLY A 29 -5.54 2.14 -7.83
N LEU A 30 -4.85 2.15 -6.69
CA LEU A 30 -5.40 2.50 -5.39
C LEU A 30 -4.87 3.86 -4.96
N LYS A 31 -5.78 4.79 -4.71
CA LYS A 31 -5.44 6.06 -4.07
C LYS A 31 -5.64 5.93 -2.55
N PRO A 32 -4.59 5.68 -1.76
CA PRO A 32 -4.74 5.46 -0.33
C PRO A 32 -5.17 6.75 0.37
N LEU A 33 -6.06 6.64 1.36
CA LEU A 33 -6.34 7.68 2.34
C LEU A 33 -5.32 7.64 3.49
N ARG A 34 -4.95 6.42 3.88
CA ARG A 34 -3.93 6.10 4.89
C ARG A 34 -3.44 4.69 4.67
N TRP A 35 -2.23 4.41 5.12
CA TRP A 35 -1.68 3.07 5.14
C TRP A 35 -0.69 2.89 6.31
N ALA A 36 -0.47 1.65 6.72
CA ALA A 36 0.52 1.31 7.74
C ALA A 36 1.22 0.00 7.38
N VAL A 37 2.53 -0.10 7.65
CA VAL A 37 3.29 -1.34 7.50
C VAL A 37 2.88 -2.32 8.58
N ILE A 38 2.49 -3.53 8.18
CA ILE A 38 2.15 -4.63 9.10
C ILE A 38 3.33 -5.61 9.22
N LEU A 39 3.96 -5.92 8.09
CA LEU A 39 5.01 -6.95 8.01
C LEU A 39 5.99 -6.62 6.89
N VAL A 40 7.28 -6.84 7.15
CA VAL A 40 8.37 -6.73 6.16
C VAL A 40 8.99 -8.11 5.95
N GLU A 41 8.93 -8.61 4.73
CA GLU A 41 9.51 -9.87 4.25
C GLU A 41 10.27 -9.61 2.94
N GLU A 42 11.51 -9.10 3.02
CA GLU A 42 12.22 -8.58 1.85
C GLU A 42 12.20 -9.51 0.62
N PRO A 43 11.89 -8.98 -0.59
CA PRO A 43 11.62 -7.57 -0.94
C PRO A 43 10.15 -7.15 -0.81
N TYR A 44 9.33 -7.94 -0.13
CA TYR A 44 7.89 -7.71 0.01
C TYR A 44 7.53 -7.04 1.34
N VAL A 45 6.48 -6.23 1.29
CA VAL A 45 5.90 -5.58 2.47
C VAL A 45 4.39 -5.76 2.42
N THR A 46 3.81 -6.11 3.55
CA THR A 46 2.36 -6.14 3.73
C THR A 46 1.92 -4.86 4.41
N LEU A 47 1.01 -4.13 3.76
CA LEU A 47 0.45 -2.87 4.24
C LEU A 47 -1.02 -3.06 4.60
N ASN A 48 -1.50 -2.45 5.67
CA ASN A 48 -2.92 -2.21 5.85
C ASN A 48 -3.24 -0.89 5.14
N VAL A 49 -4.11 -0.91 4.13
CA VAL A 49 -4.41 0.27 3.30
C VAL A 49 -5.89 0.58 3.40
N SER A 50 -6.24 1.82 3.73
CA SER A 50 -7.61 2.33 3.65
C SER A 50 -7.77 3.21 2.41
N TYR A 51 -8.79 2.99 1.60
CA TYR A 51 -9.08 3.80 0.40
C TYR A 51 -10.58 3.84 0.06
N VAL A 52 -10.97 4.76 -0.82
CA VAL A 52 -12.35 4.85 -1.32
C VAL A 52 -12.51 3.89 -2.49
N LYS A 53 -13.38 2.88 -2.33
CA LYS A 53 -13.84 2.03 -3.43
C LYS A 53 -15.09 2.66 -4.04
N GLU A 54 -15.02 3.03 -5.31
CA GLU A 54 -16.19 3.40 -6.11
C GLU A 54 -17.04 2.14 -6.33
N SER A 55 -18.35 2.29 -6.15
CA SER A 55 -19.33 1.19 -6.21
C SER A 55 -19.62 0.77 -7.64
#